data_AF-A0A349HPJ0-F1
#
_entry.id   AF-A0A349HPJ0-F1
#
_cell.length_a   1.000
_cell.length_b   1.000
_cell.length_c   1.000
_cell.angle_alpha   90.00
_cell.angle_beta   90.00
_cell.angle_gamma   90.00
#
_symmetry.space_group_name_H-M   'P 1'
#
loop_
_entity.id
_entity.type
_entity.pdbx_description
1 polymer ?
#
loop_
_entity_poly.entity_id
_entity_poly.type
_entity_poly.pdbx_seq_one_letter_code
_entity_poly.pdbx_strand_id
1 'polypeptide(L)'
;AISCDAIIIYGQRYAQYARELASIESNSKRKEELLWIANNCDVVPAHKPETFAQALQMYWFVHIGITTELNTWDSFSPGRLDQYIYPFYKKEKEEGTIDYHKARELLECFWIKFNNQPAPPKVGITLKESGTYTDFANINTGGINPYTGEDGVNEISYMILDVMDELKLLQPSSNVQ
;
A
#
# COMPACT_ATOMS: atom_id res chain seq x y z
N ALA A 1 -10.07 14.00 -16.40
CA ALA A 1 -9.86 15.34 -15.82
C ALA A 1 -10.38 15.35 -14.39
N ILE A 2 -11.69 15.39 -14.15
CA ILE A 2 -12.27 15.51 -12.79
C ILE A 2 -11.82 14.41 -11.81
N SER A 3 -11.81 13.13 -12.20
CA SER A 3 -11.34 12.05 -11.31
C SER A 3 -9.84 12.17 -10.95
N CYS A 4 -9.02 12.71 -11.86
CA CYS A 4 -7.61 13.00 -11.58
C CYS A 4 -7.48 14.14 -10.59
N ASP A 5 -8.25 15.22 -10.76
CA ASP A 5 -8.26 16.35 -9.83
C ASP A 5 -8.71 15.90 -8.43
N ALA A 6 -9.70 15.01 -8.36
CA ALA A 6 -10.24 14.49 -7.10
C ALA A 6 -9.17 13.74 -6.28
N ILE A 7 -8.44 12.81 -6.89
CA ILE A 7 -7.42 12.03 -6.17
C ILE A 7 -6.21 12.89 -5.78
N ILE A 8 -5.86 13.91 -6.59
CA ILE A 8 -4.84 14.91 -6.27
C ILE A 8 -5.24 15.72 -5.04
N ILE A 9 -6.48 16.23 -5.02
CA ILE A 9 -7.02 16.97 -3.87
C ILE A 9 -7.04 16.08 -2.63
N TYR A 10 -7.34 14.79 -2.77
CA TYR A 10 -7.31 13.84 -1.65
C TYR A 10 -5.91 13.74 -1.03
N GLY A 11 -4.86 13.57 -1.83
CA GLY A 11 -3.47 13.59 -1.36
C GLY A 11 -3.08 14.91 -0.68
N GLN A 12 -3.43 16.05 -1.30
CA GLN A 12 -3.16 17.38 -0.74
C GLN A 12 -3.83 17.60 0.63
N ARG A 13 -5.07 17.14 0.81
CA ARG A 13 -5.78 17.22 2.10
C ARG A 13 -5.08 16.38 3.17
N TYR A 14 -4.58 15.20 2.84
CA TYR A 14 -3.79 14.40 3.78
C TYR A 14 -2.45 15.04 4.12
N ALA A 15 -1.78 15.65 3.14
CA ALA A 15 -0.54 16.39 3.37
C ALA A 15 -0.77 17.58 4.33
N GLN A 16 -1.86 18.34 4.13
CA GLN A 16 -2.25 19.43 5.03
C GLN A 16 -2.55 18.90 6.43
N TYR A 17 -3.40 17.88 6.54
CA TYR A 17 -3.81 17.33 7.83
C TYR A 17 -2.64 16.74 8.63
N ALA A 18 -1.70 16.06 7.96
CA ALA A 18 -0.50 15.55 8.62
C ALA A 18 0.37 16.68 9.19
N ARG A 19 0.49 17.82 8.50
CA ARG A 19 1.18 19.02 9.04
C ARG A 19 0.44 19.65 10.21
N GLU A 20 -0.88 19.71 10.16
CA GLU A 20 -1.70 20.19 11.27
C GLU A 20 -1.47 19.34 12.53
N LEU A 21 -1.50 18.01 12.40
CA LEU A 21 -1.17 17.10 13.51
C LEU A 21 0.27 17.30 13.99
N ALA A 22 1.24 17.46 13.08
CA ALA A 22 2.64 17.68 13.45
C ALA A 22 2.86 18.99 14.23
N SER A 23 2.02 20.00 14.00
CA SER A 23 2.13 21.31 14.68
C SER A 23 1.77 21.26 16.16
N ILE A 24 0.87 20.33 16.54
CA ILE A 24 0.40 20.13 17.91
C ILE A 24 1.01 18.90 18.59
N GLU A 25 1.78 18.10 17.86
CA GLU A 25 2.44 16.91 18.39
C GLU A 25 3.65 17.31 19.28
N SER A 26 3.68 16.72 20.47
CA SER A 26 4.72 16.95 21.48
C SER A 26 5.86 15.94 21.41
N ASN A 27 5.57 14.71 20.95
CA ASN A 27 6.58 13.68 20.75
C ASN A 27 7.36 13.99 19.46
N SER A 28 8.66 14.29 19.60
CA SER A 28 9.52 14.68 18.48
C SER A 28 9.59 13.61 17.38
N LYS A 29 9.68 12.33 17.74
CA LYS A 29 9.71 11.22 16.78
C LYS A 29 8.39 11.15 16.00
N ARG A 30 7.25 11.25 16.69
CA ARG A 30 5.94 11.23 16.02
C ARG A 30 5.73 12.44 15.11
N LYS A 31 6.22 13.61 15.53
CA LYS A 31 6.20 14.82 14.72
C LYS A 31 6.99 14.66 13.43
N GLU A 32 8.18 14.07 13.50
CA GLU A 32 8.99 13.76 12.31
C GLU A 32 8.28 12.77 11.38
N GLU A 33 7.65 11.72 11.90
CA GLU A 33 6.82 10.80 11.11
C GLU A 33 5.67 11.51 10.40
N LEU A 34 4.96 12.42 11.08
CA LEU A 34 3.85 13.19 10.50
C LEU A 34 4.33 14.13 9.39
N LEU A 35 5.45 14.81 9.58
CA LEU A 35 6.07 15.64 8.53
C LEU A 35 6.53 14.79 7.35
N TRP A 36 7.07 13.60 7.63
CA TRP A 36 7.45 12.64 6.59
C TRP A 36 6.23 12.14 5.79
N ILE A 37 5.11 11.85 6.44
CA ILE A 37 3.83 11.54 5.77
C ILE A 37 3.39 12.71 4.89
N ALA A 38 3.44 13.94 5.40
CA ALA A 38 3.07 15.12 4.63
C ALA A 38 3.92 15.26 3.37
N ASN A 39 5.24 15.12 3.48
CA ASN A 39 6.18 15.21 2.36
C ASN A 39 5.92 14.12 1.30
N ASN A 40 5.58 12.89 1.71
CA ASN A 40 5.19 11.85 0.76
C ASN A 40 3.89 12.20 0.03
N CYS A 41 2.91 12.75 0.74
CA CYS A 41 1.61 13.15 0.17
C CYS A 41 1.68 14.41 -0.71
N ASP A 42 2.73 15.23 -0.57
CA ASP A 42 2.99 16.34 -1.51
C ASP A 42 3.44 15.82 -2.88
N VAL A 43 4.05 14.63 -2.93
CA VAL A 43 4.47 13.99 -4.19
C VAL A 43 3.33 13.15 -4.76
N VAL A 44 2.84 12.16 -4.01
CA VAL A 44 1.84 11.21 -4.50
C VAL A 44 0.45 11.52 -3.93
N PRO A 45 -0.63 11.43 -4.74
CA PRO A 45 -0.71 10.82 -6.05
C PRO A 45 -0.61 11.80 -7.23
N ALA A 46 -0.24 13.07 -7.01
CA ALA A 46 -0.16 14.08 -8.07
C ALA A 46 1.01 13.87 -9.04
N HIS A 47 2.08 13.27 -8.55
CA HIS A 47 3.30 12.98 -9.28
C HIS A 47 3.66 11.50 -9.15
N LYS A 48 4.57 11.04 -10.01
CA LYS A 48 5.11 9.68 -9.91
C LYS A 48 5.83 9.49 -8.56
N PRO A 49 5.75 8.32 -7.93
CA PRO A 49 6.57 8.03 -6.75
C PRO A 49 8.05 8.02 -7.12
N GLU A 50 8.90 8.37 -6.16
CA GLU A 50 10.36 8.38 -6.27
C GLU A 50 11.05 7.51 -5.21
N THR A 51 10.31 7.15 -4.15
CA THR A 51 10.75 6.31 -3.03
C THR A 51 9.82 5.11 -2.83
N PHE A 52 10.28 4.11 -2.08
CA PHE A 52 9.54 2.92 -1.72
C PHE A 52 8.27 3.25 -0.94
N ALA A 53 8.38 4.18 0.02
CA ALA A 53 7.23 4.66 0.78
C ALA A 53 6.20 5.39 -0.10
N GLN A 54 6.66 6.21 -1.05
CA GLN A 54 5.77 6.88 -1.99
C GLN A 54 5.09 5.89 -2.94
N ALA A 55 5.77 4.82 -3.36
CA ALA A 55 5.18 3.78 -4.20
C ALA A 55 4.02 3.06 -3.48
N LEU A 56 4.23 2.68 -2.20
CA LEU A 56 3.17 2.09 -1.38
C LEU A 56 2.03 3.07 -1.11
N GLN A 57 2.34 4.33 -0.78
CA GLN A 57 1.34 5.36 -0.52
C GLN A 57 0.53 5.74 -1.77
N MET A 58 1.17 5.78 -2.95
CA MET A 58 0.51 5.97 -4.24
C MET A 58 -0.53 4.87 -4.47
N TYR A 59 -0.11 3.61 -4.36
CA TYR A 59 -1.05 2.50 -4.50
C TYR A 59 -2.19 2.63 -3.49
N TRP A 60 -1.88 2.94 -2.23
CA TRP A 60 -2.91 3.04 -1.19
C TRP A 60 -3.92 4.15 -1.46
N PHE A 61 -3.48 5.31 -1.98
CA PHE A 61 -4.41 6.37 -2.41
C PHE A 61 -5.31 5.91 -3.55
N VAL A 62 -4.76 5.21 -4.54
CA VAL A 62 -5.54 4.68 -5.67
C VAL A 62 -6.53 3.60 -5.20
N HIS A 63 -6.09 2.70 -4.32
CA HIS A 63 -6.94 1.67 -3.71
C HIS A 63 -8.16 2.30 -3.03
N ILE A 64 -7.95 3.29 -2.16
CA ILE A 64 -9.06 4.02 -1.52
C ILE A 64 -9.92 4.78 -2.54
N GLY A 65 -9.31 5.40 -3.55
CA GLY A 65 -10.05 6.09 -4.60
C GLY A 65 -11.03 5.16 -5.32
N ILE A 66 -10.55 3.99 -5.75
CA ILE A 66 -11.36 3.00 -6.48
C ILE A 66 -12.45 2.39 -5.59
N THR A 67 -12.10 1.94 -4.37
CA THR A 67 -13.06 1.25 -3.48
C THR A 67 -14.09 2.19 -2.85
N THR A 68 -13.85 3.51 -2.90
CA THR A 68 -14.84 4.53 -2.51
C THR A 68 -15.61 5.10 -3.69
N GLU A 69 -15.06 5.02 -4.92
CA GLU A 69 -15.79 5.37 -6.14
C GLU A 69 -16.99 4.44 -6.33
N LEU A 70 -16.78 3.13 -6.17
CA LEU A 70 -17.82 2.10 -6.21
C LEU A 70 -17.50 0.96 -5.25
N ASN A 71 -18.54 0.25 -4.80
CA ASN A 71 -18.42 -1.01 -4.08
C ASN A 71 -18.06 -2.15 -5.08
N THR A 72 -16.78 -2.24 -5.44
CA THR A 72 -16.26 -3.24 -6.39
C THR A 72 -16.18 -4.62 -5.78
N TRP A 73 -16.30 -5.66 -6.61
CA TRP A 73 -15.92 -7.02 -6.21
C TRP A 73 -14.41 -7.14 -6.07
N ASP A 74 -13.98 -7.90 -5.07
CA ASP A 74 -12.57 -8.20 -4.77
C ASP A 74 -11.69 -6.97 -4.54
N SER A 75 -12.31 -5.89 -4.02
CA SER A 75 -11.65 -4.65 -3.65
C SER A 75 -10.81 -4.08 -4.81
N PHE A 76 -9.55 -3.77 -4.54
CA PHE A 76 -8.52 -3.51 -5.54
C PHE A 76 -7.22 -4.21 -5.13
N SER A 77 -6.64 -4.97 -6.05
CA SER A 77 -5.47 -5.83 -5.82
C SER A 77 -4.19 -5.21 -6.40
N PRO A 78 -3.05 -5.24 -5.69
CA PRO A 78 -1.79 -4.71 -6.21
C PRO A 78 -1.14 -5.65 -7.23
N GLY A 79 -1.65 -6.89 -7.36
CA GLY A 79 -1.14 -7.89 -8.28
C GLY A 79 0.29 -8.28 -7.89
N ARG A 80 1.25 -7.96 -8.77
CA ARG A 80 2.66 -8.35 -8.64
C ARG A 80 3.45 -7.32 -7.85
N LEU A 81 3.02 -7.11 -6.60
CA LEU A 81 3.51 -6.05 -5.72
C LEU A 81 5.04 -6.06 -5.63
N ASP A 82 5.63 -7.23 -5.43
CA ASP A 82 7.08 -7.40 -5.33
C ASP A 82 7.83 -6.88 -6.55
N GLN A 83 7.33 -7.11 -7.77
CA GLN A 83 7.94 -6.61 -9.00
C GLN A 83 7.87 -5.09 -9.11
N TYR A 84 6.74 -4.49 -8.73
CA TYR A 84 6.49 -3.06 -8.93
C TYR A 84 7.22 -2.17 -7.92
N ILE A 85 7.39 -2.62 -6.68
CA ILE A 85 8.07 -1.82 -5.64
C ILE A 85 9.56 -2.12 -5.52
N TYR A 86 10.04 -3.24 -6.08
CA TYR A 86 11.45 -3.62 -6.02
C TYR A 86 12.41 -2.57 -6.60
N PRO A 87 12.14 -1.91 -7.75
CA PRO A 87 13.03 -0.86 -8.26
C PRO A 87 13.25 0.29 -7.28
N PHE A 88 12.23 0.65 -6.50
CA PHE A 88 12.33 1.71 -5.49
C PHE A 88 13.17 1.27 -4.30
N TYR A 89 12.90 0.06 -3.76
CA TYR A 89 13.69 -0.50 -2.67
C TYR A 89 15.15 -0.67 -3.05
N LYS A 90 15.44 -1.23 -4.24
CA LYS A 90 16.81 -1.44 -4.71
C LYS A 90 17.58 -0.12 -4.80
N LYS A 91 16.98 0.90 -5.41
CA LYS A 91 17.57 2.24 -5.52
C LYS A 91 17.89 2.83 -4.14
N GLU A 92 16.91 2.88 -3.24
CA GLU A 92 17.10 3.48 -1.92
C GLU A 92 18.07 2.67 -1.04
N LYS A 93 18.12 1.34 -1.22
CA LYS A 93 19.10 0.47 -0.54
C LYS A 93 20.52 0.77 -1.02
N GLU A 94 20.72 0.97 -2.33
CA GLU A 94 22.01 1.37 -2.92
C GLU A 94 22.45 2.77 -2.47
N GLU A 95 21.49 3.69 -2.30
CA GLU A 95 21.72 5.05 -1.78
C GLU A 95 21.91 5.09 -0.26
N GLY A 96 21.59 4.00 0.45
CA GLY A 96 21.65 3.90 1.91
C GLY A 96 20.55 4.67 2.63
N THR A 97 19.46 5.02 1.94
CA THR A 97 18.32 5.78 2.48
C THR A 97 17.20 4.89 3.03
N ILE A 98 17.21 3.59 2.70
CA ILE A 98 16.33 2.58 3.30
C ILE A 98 17.11 1.31 3.64
N ASP A 99 16.72 0.66 4.73
CA ASP A 99 17.20 -0.68 5.09
C ASP A 99 16.04 -1.70 5.10
N TYR A 100 16.40 -2.97 5.31
CA TYR A 100 15.43 -4.07 5.38
C TYR A 100 14.36 -3.81 6.45
N HIS A 101 14.74 -3.34 7.64
CA HIS A 101 13.82 -3.15 8.75
C HIS A 101 12.78 -2.07 8.45
N LYS A 102 13.21 -0.95 7.84
CA LYS A 102 12.32 0.12 7.46
C LYS A 102 11.38 -0.29 6.32
N ALA A 103 11.89 -0.99 5.31
CA ALA A 103 11.06 -1.50 4.22
C ALA A 103 10.01 -2.50 4.72
N ARG A 104 10.42 -3.42 5.61
CA ARG A 104 9.52 -4.38 6.25
C ARG A 104 8.45 -3.69 7.09
N GLU A 105 8.81 -2.73 7.95
CA GLU A 105 7.84 -1.96 8.76
C GLU A 105 6.77 -1.28 7.89
N LEU A 106 7.17 -0.73 6.73
CA LEU A 106 6.23 -0.11 5.79
C LEU A 106 5.29 -1.13 5.14
N LEU A 107 5.79 -2.33 4.80
CA LEU A 107 4.94 -3.43 4.34
C LEU A 107 4.00 -3.94 5.43
N GLU A 108 4.45 -4.04 6.68
CA GLU A 108 3.60 -4.42 7.81
C GLU A 108 2.46 -3.42 8.00
N CYS A 109 2.78 -2.12 7.96
CA CYS A 109 1.79 -1.05 7.96
C CYS A 109 0.79 -1.24 6.80
N PHE A 110 1.29 -1.53 5.59
CA PHE A 110 0.47 -1.76 4.39
C PHE A 110 -0.48 -2.95 4.54
N TRP A 111 -0.05 -4.06 5.16
CA TRP A 111 -0.92 -5.19 5.49
C TRP A 111 -2.03 -4.79 6.48
N ILE A 112 -1.67 -4.06 7.53
CA ILE A 112 -2.64 -3.53 8.50
C ILE A 112 -3.66 -2.62 7.81
N LYS A 113 -3.24 -1.83 6.80
CA LYS A 113 -4.15 -1.00 6.01
C LYS A 113 -5.23 -1.82 5.30
N PHE A 114 -4.88 -2.93 4.63
CA PHE A 114 -5.87 -3.83 4.03
C PHE A 114 -6.80 -4.45 5.07
N ASN A 115 -6.25 -4.94 6.19
CA ASN A 115 -7.06 -5.58 7.22
C ASN A 115 -8.06 -4.63 7.91
N ASN A 116 -7.82 -3.32 7.83
CA ASN A 116 -8.75 -2.29 8.30
C ASN A 116 -9.92 -2.01 7.32
N GLN A 117 -9.98 -2.68 6.16
CA GLN A 117 -11.04 -2.48 5.16
C GLN A 117 -11.86 -3.79 5.01
N PRO A 118 -13.01 -3.91 5.71
CA PRO A 118 -13.92 -5.02 5.45
C PRO A 118 -14.67 -4.80 4.13
N ALA A 119 -15.06 -5.89 3.48
CA ALA A 119 -16.04 -5.84 2.40
C ALA A 119 -17.32 -5.14 2.90
N PRO A 120 -17.90 -4.20 2.14
CA PRO A 120 -19.14 -3.54 2.55
C PRO A 120 -20.27 -4.55 2.82
N PRO A 121 -21.25 -4.21 3.70
CA PRO A 121 -22.25 -5.16 4.15
C PRO A 121 -23.04 -5.81 3.00
N LYS A 122 -23.10 -7.14 3.03
CA LYS A 122 -23.82 -7.98 2.06
C LYS A 122 -25.11 -8.49 2.72
N VAL A 123 -26.18 -8.62 1.93
CA VAL A 123 -27.47 -9.20 2.36
C VAL A 123 -28.00 -10.19 1.34
N GLY A 124 -28.95 -11.04 1.74
CA GLY A 124 -29.64 -11.95 0.82
C GLY A 124 -28.71 -12.99 0.18
N ILE A 125 -28.81 -13.15 -1.14
CA ILE A 125 -28.00 -14.13 -1.91
C ILE A 125 -26.52 -13.79 -1.86
N THR A 126 -26.15 -12.52 -1.98
CA THR A 126 -24.75 -12.06 -1.93
C THR A 126 -24.06 -12.47 -0.62
N LEU A 127 -24.77 -12.40 0.51
CA LEU A 127 -24.22 -12.85 1.80
C LEU A 127 -24.05 -14.37 1.86
N LYS A 128 -24.96 -15.14 1.25
CA LYS A 128 -24.85 -16.61 1.20
C LYS A 128 -23.67 -17.06 0.33
N GLU A 129 -23.38 -16.33 -0.75
CA GLU A 129 -22.29 -16.63 -1.68
C GLU A 129 -20.94 -16.08 -1.21
N SER A 130 -20.92 -15.01 -0.40
CA SER A 130 -19.71 -14.35 0.11
C SER A 130 -19.87 -13.94 1.58
N GLY A 131 -20.06 -14.93 2.45
CA GLY A 131 -20.31 -14.79 3.89
C GLY A 131 -19.06 -14.47 4.72
N THR A 132 -18.33 -13.41 4.36
CA THR A 132 -17.06 -13.01 4.98
C THR A 132 -16.89 -11.49 5.02
N TYR A 133 -16.07 -11.01 5.96
CA TYR A 133 -15.60 -9.63 6.00
C TYR A 133 -14.42 -9.36 5.07
N THR A 134 -13.70 -10.39 4.63
CA THR A 134 -12.58 -10.22 3.71
C THR A 134 -13.08 -9.74 2.35
N ASP A 135 -12.36 -8.80 1.74
CA ASP A 135 -12.68 -8.22 0.43
C ASP A 135 -11.70 -8.66 -0.66
N PHE A 136 -11.04 -9.80 -0.45
CA PHE A 136 -10.31 -10.58 -1.45
C PHE A 136 -9.20 -9.85 -2.24
N ALA A 137 -8.65 -8.76 -1.71
CA ALA A 137 -7.46 -8.11 -2.28
C ALA A 137 -6.27 -9.09 -2.35
N ASN A 138 -5.92 -9.53 -3.56
CA ASN A 138 -4.99 -10.61 -3.82
C ASN A 138 -3.60 -10.08 -4.22
N ILE A 139 -2.56 -10.62 -3.59
CA ILE A 139 -1.17 -10.34 -3.91
C ILE A 139 -0.54 -11.62 -4.47
N ASN A 140 0.18 -11.49 -5.59
CA ASN A 140 0.94 -12.57 -6.19
C ASN A 140 2.43 -12.24 -6.12
N THR A 141 3.13 -13.00 -5.28
CA THR A 141 4.55 -12.83 -5.01
C THR A 141 5.37 -13.92 -5.69
N GLY A 142 6.54 -13.59 -6.23
CA GLY A 142 7.39 -14.52 -6.97
C GLY A 142 7.00 -14.61 -8.45
N GLY A 143 6.95 -15.82 -9.00
CA GLY A 143 6.73 -16.05 -10.43
C GLY A 143 7.86 -15.52 -11.32
N ILE A 144 7.51 -15.03 -12.52
CA ILE A 144 8.49 -14.64 -13.57
C ILE A 144 8.64 -13.13 -13.72
N ASN A 145 9.80 -12.55 -13.99
CA ASN A 145 9.89 -11.12 -14.31
C ASN A 145 9.03 -10.79 -15.56
N PRO A 146 8.09 -9.81 -15.50
CA PRO A 146 7.17 -9.56 -16.62
C PRO A 146 7.83 -8.95 -17.86
N TYR A 147 9.04 -8.39 -17.73
CA TYR A 147 9.78 -7.78 -18.83
C TYR A 147 10.76 -8.75 -19.48
N THR A 148 11.40 -9.62 -18.69
CA THR A 148 12.42 -10.56 -19.21
C THR A 148 11.92 -11.99 -19.36
N GLY A 149 10.88 -12.40 -18.61
CA GLY A 149 10.38 -13.77 -18.56
C GLY A 149 11.21 -14.73 -17.69
N GLU A 150 12.27 -14.24 -17.06
CA GLU A 150 13.15 -15.02 -16.16
C GLU A 150 12.56 -15.13 -14.74
N ASP A 151 13.28 -15.74 -13.80
CA ASP A 151 12.89 -15.76 -12.38
C ASP A 151 12.65 -14.32 -11.85
N GLY A 152 11.45 -14.09 -11.31
CA GLY A 152 11.04 -12.81 -10.76
C GLY A 152 11.30 -12.67 -9.26
N VAL A 153 11.70 -13.74 -8.56
CA VAL A 153 11.91 -13.71 -7.12
C VAL A 153 13.01 -12.70 -6.76
N ASN A 154 12.73 -11.83 -5.80
CA ASN A 154 13.64 -10.79 -5.34
C ASN A 154 13.53 -10.57 -3.83
N GLU A 155 14.29 -9.61 -3.29
CA GLU A 155 14.31 -9.32 -1.85
C GLU A 155 12.93 -8.95 -1.28
N ILE A 156 12.10 -8.23 -2.05
CA ILE A 156 10.74 -7.91 -1.62
C ILE A 156 9.86 -9.16 -1.58
N SER A 157 10.09 -10.13 -2.46
CA SER A 157 9.36 -11.39 -2.44
C SER A 157 9.53 -12.10 -1.09
N TYR A 158 10.76 -12.22 -0.59
CA TYR A 158 11.03 -12.78 0.73
C TYR A 158 10.49 -11.89 1.86
N MET A 159 10.63 -10.57 1.73
CA MET A 159 10.13 -9.63 2.73
C MET A 159 8.59 -9.72 2.89
N ILE A 160 7.85 -9.96 1.80
CA ILE A 160 6.40 -10.20 1.85
C ILE A 160 6.10 -11.51 2.60
N LEU A 161 6.88 -12.57 2.40
CA LEU A 161 6.73 -13.83 3.15
C LEU A 161 6.93 -13.62 4.66
N ASP A 162 7.96 -12.85 5.03
CA ASP A 162 8.21 -12.50 6.44
C ASP A 162 7.03 -11.72 7.04
N VAL A 163 6.50 -10.73 6.31
CA VAL A 163 5.37 -9.91 6.77
C VAL A 163 4.11 -10.73 6.95
N MET A 164 3.77 -11.61 6.00
CA MET A 164 2.56 -12.41 6.11
C MET A 164 2.65 -13.48 7.20
N ASP A 165 3.83 -14.06 7.42
CA ASP A 165 4.06 -15.02 8.51
C ASP A 165 4.01 -14.34 9.89
N GLU A 166 4.59 -13.14 10.02
CA GLU A 166 4.57 -12.36 11.26
C GLU A 166 3.15 -11.90 11.62
N LEU A 167 2.46 -11.23 10.68
CA LEU A 167 1.21 -10.53 11.00
C LEU A 167 0.00 -11.45 11.10
N LYS A 168 -0.01 -12.58 10.36
CA LYS A 168 -1.11 -13.57 10.37
C LYS A 168 -2.51 -12.96 10.19
N LEU A 169 -2.60 -11.91 9.37
CA LEU A 169 -3.85 -11.26 9.04
C LEU A 169 -4.53 -11.98 7.87
N LEU A 170 -5.87 -11.98 7.88
CA LEU A 170 -6.67 -12.57 6.79
C LEU A 170 -6.66 -11.69 5.52
N GLN A 171 -6.29 -10.42 5.65
CA GLN A 171 -6.16 -9.48 4.54
C GLN A 171 -4.80 -8.77 4.58
N PRO A 172 -4.17 -8.54 3.42
CA PRO A 172 -4.58 -8.99 2.09
C PRO A 172 -4.46 -10.53 1.93
N SER A 173 -5.07 -11.09 0.89
CA SER A 173 -4.82 -12.48 0.49
C SER A 173 -3.43 -12.56 -0.16
N SER A 174 -2.42 -12.87 0.66
CA SER A 174 -1.02 -12.95 0.23
C SER A 174 -0.68 -14.34 -0.29
N ASN A 175 -0.43 -14.46 -1.60
CA ASN A 175 -0.18 -15.72 -2.29
C ASN A 175 1.15 -15.71 -3.04
N VAL A 176 1.61 -16.91 -3.44
CA VAL A 176 2.84 -17.12 -4.22
C VAL A 176 2.51 -17.68 -5.60
N GLN A 177 3.31 -17.33 -6.61
CA GLN A 177 3.30 -17.94 -7.96
C GLN A 177 4.51 -18.85 -8.16
#